data_AF-A0A828QXZ5-F1
#
_entry.id   AF-A0A828QXZ5-F1
#
_cell.length_a   1.000
_cell.length_b   1.000
_cell.length_c   1.000
_cell.angle_alpha   90.00
_cell.angle_beta   90.00
_cell.angle_gamma   90.00
#
_symmetry.space_group_name_H-M   'P 1'
#
loop_
_entity.id
_entity.type
_entity.pdbx_description
1 polymer ?
#
loop_
_entity_poly.entity_id
_entity_poly.type
_entity_poly.pdbx_seq_one_letter_code
_entity_poly.pdbx_strand_id
1 'polypeptide(L)'
;MIKSIAEWSEQEYLMLALPHKNTDWKPYLSEIIEAYKEFVKTASHFQKLLLIAPNDEDFKPFKEFGNVEFFKCETNDTWIRDFGAIDVLENGRLKALDFTFNAWGGKFQSDLDNALNTKLFKEKFQTRLEKCDFILEGGSIDFNGAGTMLTSSFCLLNSNRNANLNQAKIEEKLKNYFGLERIIWLENGFIKGDDTDRHIDTLARFIDENTIAYCICEDETDEHYAPLKAMEEELKRTNYHLIPLPIPKPLFYEGRRLGATYANFVFVNNALIVPFYKDENDEVVQKRLQAHLKNREVIGVDARVFLRQNGSLHCSCQNRFKGPR
;
A
#
# COMPACT_ATOMS: atom_id res chain seq x y z
N MET A 1 -4.34 19.36 17.28
CA MET A 1 -4.86 17.99 17.26
C MET A 1 -4.53 17.38 15.91
N ILE A 2 -3.85 16.24 15.93
CA ILE A 2 -3.52 15.45 14.73
C ILE A 2 -4.60 14.37 14.56
N LYS A 3 -4.96 14.05 13.32
CA LYS A 3 -5.83 12.92 12.97
C LYS A 3 -5.26 12.14 11.79
N SER A 4 -5.30 10.81 11.89
CA SER A 4 -5.05 9.91 10.77
C SER A 4 -6.15 10.03 9.72
N ILE A 5 -5.81 9.75 8.47
CA ILE A 5 -6.73 9.84 7.34
C ILE A 5 -6.92 8.43 6.78
N ALA A 6 -8.17 8.00 6.67
CA ALA A 6 -8.50 6.73 6.02
C ALA A 6 -8.39 6.85 4.49
N GLU A 7 -7.99 5.77 3.83
CA GLU A 7 -7.72 5.78 2.38
C GLU A 7 -8.95 6.14 1.54
N TRP A 8 -10.16 5.84 2.01
CA TRP A 8 -11.40 6.19 1.32
C TRP A 8 -11.77 7.68 1.40
N SER A 9 -11.01 8.51 2.11
CA SER A 9 -11.21 9.96 2.14
C SER A 9 -11.01 10.58 0.76
N GLU A 10 -11.50 11.80 0.52
CA GLU A 10 -11.36 12.46 -0.78
C GLU A 10 -9.88 12.73 -1.12
N GLN A 11 -9.48 12.38 -2.34
CA GLN A 11 -8.10 12.43 -2.80
C GLN A 11 -7.89 13.44 -3.92
N GLU A 12 -6.70 14.04 -3.95
CA GLU A 12 -6.26 14.96 -5.01
C GLU A 12 -5.44 14.21 -6.06
N TYR A 13 -4.51 13.34 -5.63
CA TYR A 13 -3.68 12.52 -6.51
C TYR A 13 -3.56 11.08 -6.02
N LEU A 14 -3.48 10.15 -6.96
CA LEU A 14 -2.80 8.87 -6.77
C LEU A 14 -1.39 8.98 -7.38
N MET A 15 -0.36 8.75 -6.59
CA MET A 15 1.05 8.89 -7.02
C MET A 15 1.65 7.51 -7.29
N LEU A 16 2.44 7.39 -8.35
CA LEU A 16 3.12 6.14 -8.73
C LEU A 16 4.56 6.44 -9.16
N ALA A 17 5.52 5.62 -8.72
CA ALA A 17 6.87 5.58 -9.28
C ALA A 17 6.90 4.52 -10.39
N LEU A 18 7.36 4.92 -11.58
CA LEU A 18 7.32 4.08 -12.77
C LEU A 18 8.51 3.12 -12.82
N PRO A 19 8.32 1.87 -13.26
CA PRO A 19 9.43 0.96 -13.53
C PRO A 19 10.30 1.52 -14.67
N HIS A 20 11.62 1.38 -14.56
CA HIS A 20 12.56 1.85 -15.58
C HIS A 20 13.76 0.92 -15.74
N LYS A 21 14.57 1.15 -16.79
CA LYS A 21 15.71 0.30 -17.19
C LYS A 21 16.82 0.07 -16.13
N ASN A 22 16.81 0.85 -15.05
CA ASN A 22 17.80 0.77 -13.96
C ASN A 22 17.20 0.15 -12.68
N THR A 23 15.96 -0.34 -12.73
CA THR A 23 15.30 -1.08 -11.65
C THR A 23 15.37 -2.58 -11.91
N ASP A 24 14.99 -3.39 -10.92
CA ASP A 24 14.91 -4.84 -11.04
C ASP A 24 13.80 -5.32 -12.01
N TRP A 25 12.97 -4.41 -12.52
CA TRP A 25 12.02 -4.66 -13.59
C TRP A 25 12.66 -4.89 -14.96
N LYS A 26 13.94 -4.53 -15.15
CA LYS A 26 14.64 -4.61 -16.45
C LYS A 26 14.41 -5.90 -17.25
N PRO A 27 14.40 -7.12 -16.66
CA PRO A 27 14.22 -8.37 -17.41
C PRO A 27 12.83 -8.52 -18.07
N TYR A 28 11.81 -7.86 -17.53
CA TYR A 28 10.40 -7.93 -18.00
C TYR A 28 9.75 -6.54 -18.01
N LEU A 29 10.54 -5.52 -18.36
CA LEU A 29 10.15 -4.11 -18.27
C LEU A 29 8.91 -3.80 -19.12
N SER A 30 8.82 -4.37 -20.32
CA SER A 30 7.65 -4.20 -21.19
C SER A 30 6.38 -4.77 -20.58
N GLU A 31 6.45 -5.92 -19.92
CA GLU A 31 5.29 -6.57 -19.29
C GLU A 31 4.75 -5.74 -18.12
N ILE A 32 5.64 -5.22 -17.26
CA ILE A 32 5.20 -4.40 -16.13
C ILE A 32 4.71 -3.02 -16.58
N ILE A 33 5.30 -2.42 -17.63
CA ILE A 33 4.80 -1.16 -18.19
C ILE A 33 3.36 -1.32 -18.73
N GLU A 34 3.05 -2.44 -19.41
CA GLU A 34 1.67 -2.69 -19.85
C GLU A 34 0.71 -2.89 -18.66
N ALA A 35 1.15 -3.56 -17.58
CA ALA A 35 0.36 -3.68 -16.37
C ALA A 35 0.10 -2.31 -15.69
N TYR A 36 1.13 -1.45 -15.63
CA TYR A 36 0.98 -0.06 -15.16
C TYR A 36 0.04 0.74 -16.06
N LYS A 37 0.05 0.56 -17.38
CA LYS A 37 -0.87 1.26 -18.30
C LYS A 37 -2.32 0.93 -17.99
N GLU A 38 -2.66 -0.34 -17.76
CA GLU A 38 -4.02 -0.72 -17.38
C GLU A 38 -4.42 -0.15 -16.01
N PHE A 39 -3.50 -0.15 -15.04
CA PHE A 39 -3.76 0.45 -13.73
C PHE A 39 -3.97 1.98 -13.82
N VAL A 40 -3.07 2.69 -14.52
CA VAL A 40 -3.14 4.14 -14.73
C VAL A 40 -4.40 4.52 -15.50
N LYS A 41 -4.71 3.81 -16.57
CA LYS A 41 -5.95 3.99 -17.35
C LYS A 41 -7.17 3.83 -16.46
N THR A 42 -7.22 2.79 -15.62
CA THR A 42 -8.34 2.56 -14.71
C THR A 42 -8.49 3.69 -13.69
N ALA A 43 -7.42 4.02 -12.97
CA ALA A 43 -7.44 5.02 -11.90
C ALA A 43 -7.69 6.45 -12.39
N SER A 44 -7.21 6.80 -13.58
CA SER A 44 -7.33 8.16 -14.14
C SER A 44 -8.76 8.58 -14.52
N HIS A 45 -9.69 7.62 -14.61
CA HIS A 45 -11.11 7.92 -14.72
C HIS A 45 -11.69 8.56 -13.45
N PHE A 46 -11.06 8.36 -12.30
CA PHE A 46 -11.61 8.72 -10.99
C PHE A 46 -10.97 9.96 -10.37
N GLN A 47 -9.66 10.15 -10.59
CA GLN A 47 -8.90 11.26 -10.02
C GLN A 47 -7.62 11.54 -10.81
N LYS A 48 -6.88 12.58 -10.42
CA LYS A 48 -5.56 12.85 -11.00
C LYS A 48 -4.54 11.82 -10.57
N LEU A 49 -3.63 11.50 -11.48
CA LEU A 49 -2.47 10.67 -11.22
C LEU A 49 -1.20 11.51 -11.35
N LEU A 50 -0.20 11.20 -10.52
CA LEU A 50 1.13 11.72 -10.65
C LEU A 50 2.11 10.58 -10.88
N LEU A 51 2.69 10.52 -12.08
CA LEU A 51 3.69 9.52 -12.43
C LEU A 51 5.09 10.10 -12.28
N ILE A 52 5.93 9.37 -11.56
CA ILE A 52 7.29 9.78 -11.20
C ILE A 52 8.27 8.84 -11.90
N ALA A 53 9.23 9.40 -12.63
CA ALA A 53 10.24 8.61 -13.34
C ALA A 53 11.51 9.43 -13.60
N PRO A 54 12.66 8.78 -13.85
CA PRO A 54 13.93 9.48 -14.04
C PRO A 54 14.02 10.25 -15.36
N ASN A 55 13.34 9.82 -16.43
CA ASN A 55 13.47 10.42 -17.76
C ASN A 55 12.11 10.70 -18.43
N ASP A 56 12.10 11.68 -19.34
CA ASP A 56 10.89 12.05 -20.10
C ASP A 56 10.40 10.91 -21.03
N GLU A 57 11.30 10.01 -21.41
CA GLU A 57 11.01 8.81 -22.20
C GLU A 57 10.13 7.82 -21.44
N ASP A 58 10.32 7.70 -20.12
CA ASP A 58 9.57 6.78 -19.26
C ASP A 58 8.08 7.18 -19.19
N PHE A 59 7.76 8.45 -19.46
CA PHE A 59 6.37 8.96 -19.48
C PHE A 59 5.65 8.74 -20.81
N LYS A 60 6.36 8.48 -21.92
CA LYS A 60 5.75 8.35 -23.26
C LYS A 60 4.58 7.37 -23.31
N PRO A 61 4.62 6.18 -22.69
CA PRO A 61 3.52 5.21 -22.74
C PRO A 61 2.22 5.69 -22.06
N PHE A 62 2.27 6.76 -21.28
CA PHE A 62 1.15 7.23 -20.45
C PHE A 62 0.57 8.58 -20.90
N LYS A 63 1.14 9.21 -21.94
CA LYS A 63 0.72 10.54 -22.42
C LYS A 63 -0.68 10.57 -23.05
N GLU A 64 -1.22 9.41 -23.42
CA GLU A 64 -2.56 9.30 -23.99
C GLU A 64 -3.68 9.39 -22.94
N PHE A 65 -3.36 9.18 -21.66
CA PHE A 65 -4.35 9.17 -20.59
C PHE A 65 -4.63 10.60 -20.07
N GLY A 66 -5.92 10.94 -19.93
CA GLY A 66 -6.35 12.16 -19.26
C GLY A 66 -6.05 12.10 -17.76
N ASN A 67 -6.06 13.26 -17.07
CA ASN A 67 -5.81 13.36 -15.63
C ASN A 67 -4.43 12.84 -15.16
N VAL A 68 -3.46 12.64 -16.06
CA VAL A 68 -2.10 12.21 -15.72
C VAL A 68 -1.14 13.39 -15.76
N GLU A 69 -0.41 13.60 -14.67
CA GLU A 69 0.71 14.53 -14.57
C GLU A 69 2.02 13.78 -14.36
N PHE A 70 3.14 14.42 -14.70
CA PHE A 70 4.47 13.81 -14.66
C PHE A 70 5.41 14.60 -13.74
N PHE A 71 6.33 13.90 -13.07
CA PHE A 71 7.39 14.51 -12.27
C PHE A 71 8.71 13.77 -12.42
N LYS A 72 9.77 14.50 -12.80
CA LYS A 72 11.07 13.89 -13.09
C LYS A 72 11.92 13.73 -11.82
N CYS A 73 12.10 12.49 -11.38
CA CYS A 73 12.92 12.15 -10.23
C CYS A 73 13.55 10.77 -10.40
N GLU A 74 14.80 10.61 -9.97
CA GLU A 74 15.42 9.29 -9.88
C GLU A 74 14.83 8.53 -8.68
N THR A 75 14.76 7.22 -8.82
CA THR A 75 14.22 6.25 -7.87
C THR A 75 15.07 4.98 -7.91
N ASN A 76 15.17 4.26 -6.80
CA ASN A 76 15.76 2.93 -6.75
C ASN A 76 14.73 1.87 -7.18
N ASP A 77 13.49 2.01 -6.71
CA ASP A 77 12.39 1.09 -7.01
C ASP A 77 11.04 1.84 -7.17
N THR A 78 9.96 1.08 -7.26
CA THR A 78 8.61 1.49 -7.70
C THR A 78 7.58 1.55 -6.57
N TRP A 79 7.95 1.07 -5.39
CA TRP A 79 7.05 0.85 -4.26
C TRP A 79 6.82 2.11 -3.42
N ILE A 80 6.25 3.13 -4.06
CA ILE A 80 6.00 4.45 -3.45
C ILE A 80 5.06 4.40 -2.25
N ARG A 81 4.30 3.32 -2.04
CA ARG A 81 3.56 3.11 -0.80
C ARG A 81 4.47 3.17 0.43
N ASP A 82 5.68 2.66 0.30
CA ASP A 82 6.58 2.44 1.43
C ASP A 82 7.51 3.62 1.68
N PHE A 83 7.89 4.37 0.63
CA PHE A 83 8.73 5.55 0.77
C PHE A 83 7.99 6.88 0.58
N GLY A 84 6.76 6.88 0.07
CA GLY A 84 5.99 8.09 -0.21
C GLY A 84 5.45 8.75 1.05
N ALA A 85 5.48 10.08 1.09
CA ALA A 85 5.02 10.85 2.25
C ALA A 85 3.57 10.53 2.64
N ILE A 86 3.30 10.48 3.95
CA ILE A 86 2.01 10.08 4.52
C ILE A 86 1.29 11.32 5.05
N ASP A 87 0.10 11.59 4.54
CA ASP A 87 -0.70 12.75 4.95
C ASP A 87 -1.43 12.50 6.29
N VAL A 88 -1.43 13.53 7.15
CA VAL A 88 -2.26 13.64 8.36
C VAL A 88 -3.00 14.97 8.37
N LEU A 89 -4.05 15.07 9.18
CA LEU A 89 -4.76 16.32 9.42
C LEU A 89 -4.28 16.95 10.74
N GLU A 90 -3.54 18.06 10.67
CA GLU A 90 -3.10 18.84 11.83
C GLU A 90 -3.92 20.13 11.92
N ASN A 91 -4.76 20.26 12.96
CA ASN A 91 -5.60 21.45 13.20
C ASN A 91 -6.48 21.82 11.98
N GLY A 92 -7.01 20.82 11.26
CA GLY A 92 -7.86 21.03 10.10
C GLY A 92 -7.11 21.31 8.79
N ARG A 93 -5.78 21.20 8.77
CA ARG A 93 -4.95 21.35 7.56
C ARG A 93 -4.16 20.07 7.29
N LEU A 94 -4.03 19.72 6.01
CA LEU A 94 -3.26 18.58 5.56
C LEU A 94 -1.76 18.87 5.70
N LYS A 95 -1.06 17.92 6.30
CA LYS A 95 0.38 17.95 6.53
C LYS A 95 0.96 16.61 6.11
N ALA A 96 2.02 16.62 5.32
CA ALA A 96 2.70 15.41 4.89
C ALA A 96 3.85 15.08 5.85
N LEU A 97 3.88 13.84 6.31
CA LEU A 97 4.94 13.26 7.12
C LEU A 97 5.91 12.48 6.23
N ASP A 98 7.20 12.65 6.48
CA ASP A 98 8.28 12.06 5.70
C ASP A 98 9.15 11.21 6.62
N PHE A 99 8.81 9.92 6.66
CA PHE A 99 9.51 8.90 7.43
C PHE A 99 10.77 8.45 6.71
N THR A 100 11.71 7.89 7.46
CA THR A 100 12.92 7.31 6.87
C THR A 100 12.57 5.98 6.23
N PHE A 101 12.88 5.82 4.95
CA PHE A 101 12.81 4.54 4.25
C PHE A 101 14.20 3.91 4.13
N ASN A 102 14.31 2.61 4.41
CA ASN A 102 15.57 1.88 4.36
C ASN A 102 15.51 0.60 3.51
N ALA A 103 14.53 0.46 2.60
CA ALA A 103 14.27 -0.76 1.83
C ALA A 103 14.10 -2.01 2.71
N TRP A 104 13.08 -1.96 3.57
CA TRP A 104 12.59 -3.07 4.39
C TRP A 104 13.69 -3.75 5.21
N GLY A 105 14.55 -2.93 5.84
CA GLY A 105 15.66 -3.41 6.65
C GLY A 105 17.00 -3.53 5.92
N GLY A 106 17.24 -2.69 4.92
CA GLY A 106 18.49 -2.66 4.16
C GLY A 106 18.63 -3.83 3.18
N LYS A 107 17.51 -4.42 2.74
CA LYS A 107 17.51 -5.52 1.77
C LYS A 107 17.95 -5.05 0.38
N PHE A 108 17.69 -3.78 0.06
CA PHE A 108 18.01 -3.15 -1.22
C PHE A 108 18.55 -1.73 -1.02
N GLN A 109 18.96 -1.09 -2.12
CA GLN A 109 19.36 0.32 -2.13
C GLN A 109 18.10 1.22 -2.03
N SER A 110 18.16 2.30 -1.24
CA SER A 110 16.99 3.16 -0.93
C SER A 110 17.30 4.66 -0.87
N ASP A 111 18.50 5.09 -1.23
CA ASP A 111 18.93 6.49 -1.11
C ASP A 111 18.15 7.46 -2.00
N LEU A 112 17.80 7.03 -3.22
CA LEU A 112 16.98 7.82 -4.15
C LEU A 112 15.52 7.86 -3.71
N ASP A 113 14.98 6.72 -3.29
CA ASP A 113 13.60 6.60 -2.81
C ASP A 113 13.36 7.45 -1.55
N ASN A 114 14.29 7.39 -0.60
CA ASN A 114 14.24 8.17 0.63
C ASN A 114 14.44 9.70 0.39
N ALA A 115 15.04 10.08 -0.74
CA ALA A 115 15.20 11.48 -1.15
C ALA A 115 13.99 12.04 -1.92
N LEU A 116 13.14 11.17 -2.49
CA LEU A 116 12.07 11.54 -3.42
C LEU A 116 11.12 12.58 -2.84
N ASN A 117 10.63 12.38 -1.60
CA ASN A 117 9.66 13.28 -0.98
C ASN A 117 10.19 14.71 -0.86
N THR A 118 11.47 14.85 -0.48
CA THR A 118 12.12 16.16 -0.34
C THR A 118 12.11 16.92 -1.66
N LYS A 119 12.46 16.24 -2.77
CA LYS A 119 12.47 16.84 -4.10
C LYS A 119 11.06 17.17 -4.58
N LEU A 120 10.14 16.21 -4.47
CA LEU A 120 8.77 16.32 -4.92
C LEU A 120 8.03 17.48 -4.23
N PHE A 121 8.15 17.59 -2.91
CA PHE A 121 7.50 18.67 -2.16
C PHE A 121 8.15 20.03 -2.39
N LYS A 122 9.46 20.09 -2.66
CA LYS A 122 10.16 21.34 -2.98
C LYS A 122 9.82 21.87 -4.37
N GLU A 123 9.80 21.00 -5.37
CA GLU A 123 9.73 21.40 -6.77
C GLU A 123 8.30 21.42 -7.32
N LYS A 124 7.44 20.47 -6.92
CA LYS A 124 6.07 20.36 -7.44
C LYS A 124 5.03 20.95 -6.49
N PHE A 125 4.96 20.44 -5.26
CA PHE A 125 3.84 20.79 -4.38
C PHE A 125 4.03 22.12 -3.66
N GLN A 126 5.27 22.47 -3.31
CA GLN A 126 5.62 23.67 -2.54
C GLN A 126 4.84 23.79 -1.23
N THR A 127 4.52 22.65 -0.61
CA THR A 127 3.81 22.53 0.67
C THR A 127 4.71 22.02 1.79
N ARG A 128 4.28 22.18 3.06
CA ARG A 128 5.02 21.69 4.23
C ARG A 128 5.20 20.17 4.17
N LEU A 129 6.44 19.74 4.40
CA LEU A 129 6.86 18.35 4.59
C LEU A 129 7.55 18.26 5.94
N GLU A 130 7.07 17.38 6.83
CA GLU A 130 7.66 17.18 8.16
C GLU A 130 8.51 15.92 8.20
N LYS A 131 9.81 16.08 8.46
CA LYS A 131 10.73 14.96 8.63
C LYS A 131 10.45 14.23 9.94
N CYS A 132 10.35 12.91 9.86
CA CYS A 132 10.17 12.01 11.00
C CYS A 132 11.41 11.13 11.15
N ASP A 133 12.13 11.29 12.27
CA ASP A 133 13.25 10.42 12.65
C ASP A 133 12.73 9.08 13.21
N PHE A 134 12.21 8.27 12.30
CA PHE A 134 11.60 6.97 12.54
C PHE A 134 11.53 6.20 11.22
N ILE A 135 11.93 4.92 11.22
CA ILE A 135 11.82 4.06 10.04
C ILE A 135 10.41 3.51 9.97
N LEU A 136 9.69 3.76 8.88
CA LEU A 136 8.31 3.32 8.69
C LEU A 136 7.93 3.28 7.22
N GLU A 137 7.33 2.17 6.82
CA GLU A 137 6.73 2.01 5.50
C GLU A 137 5.22 2.22 5.54
N GLY A 138 4.65 2.94 4.57
CA GLY A 138 3.20 3.14 4.49
C GLY A 138 2.40 1.84 4.32
N GLY A 139 2.96 0.80 3.70
CA GLY A 139 2.30 -0.51 3.57
C GLY A 139 2.26 -1.32 4.87
N SER A 140 3.05 -0.93 5.87
CA SER A 140 3.08 -1.61 7.18
C SER A 140 1.96 -1.19 8.13
N ILE A 141 1.20 -0.14 7.79
CA ILE A 141 0.15 0.45 8.62
C ILE A 141 -1.14 0.70 7.83
N ASP A 142 -2.28 0.65 8.51
CA ASP A 142 -3.58 0.92 7.90
C ASP A 142 -4.52 1.64 8.89
N PHE A 143 -5.34 2.58 8.42
CA PHE A 143 -6.12 3.49 9.29
C PHE A 143 -7.62 3.41 9.03
N ASN A 144 -8.41 3.42 10.10
CA ASN A 144 -9.86 3.53 9.98
C ASN A 144 -10.38 4.99 9.92
N GLY A 145 -9.50 5.98 10.06
CA GLY A 145 -9.85 7.41 10.07
C GLY A 145 -10.53 7.92 11.34
N ALA A 146 -10.75 7.04 12.33
CA ALA A 146 -11.37 7.33 13.61
C ALA A 146 -10.44 6.94 14.78
N GLY A 147 -9.15 7.23 14.64
CA GLY A 147 -8.17 7.07 15.72
C GLY A 147 -7.68 5.63 15.95
N THR A 148 -8.05 4.67 15.09
CA THR A 148 -7.52 3.30 15.14
C THR A 148 -6.60 3.03 13.95
N MET A 149 -5.48 2.38 14.25
CA MET A 149 -4.54 1.85 13.27
C MET A 149 -4.42 0.33 13.41
N LEU A 150 -4.24 -0.37 12.29
CA LEU A 150 -3.92 -1.79 12.21
C LEU A 150 -2.48 -1.95 11.72
N THR A 151 -1.74 -2.89 12.29
CA THR A 151 -0.34 -3.19 11.92
C THR A 151 0.02 -4.64 12.23
N SER A 152 1.14 -5.11 11.67
CA SER A 152 1.78 -6.39 12.00
C SER A 152 2.92 -6.21 13.00
N SER A 153 2.95 -7.02 14.05
CA SER A 153 4.05 -7.05 15.02
C SER A 153 5.36 -7.52 14.40
N PHE A 154 5.29 -8.47 13.47
CA PHE A 154 6.49 -9.04 12.83
C PHE A 154 7.25 -8.00 12.00
N CYS A 155 6.55 -7.03 11.41
CA CYS A 155 7.16 -5.95 10.64
C CYS A 155 7.75 -4.88 11.56
N LEU A 156 6.91 -4.20 12.35
CA LEU A 156 7.35 -3.00 13.09
C LEU A 156 8.29 -3.31 14.26
N LEU A 157 8.25 -4.52 14.82
CA LEU A 157 9.14 -4.96 15.90
C LEU A 157 10.38 -5.68 15.40
N ASN A 158 10.56 -5.79 14.08
CA ASN A 158 11.74 -6.41 13.50
C ASN A 158 13.01 -5.60 13.85
N SER A 159 14.09 -6.29 14.22
CA SER A 159 15.37 -5.67 14.53
C SER A 159 16.01 -4.94 13.34
N ASN A 160 15.53 -5.18 12.12
CA ASN A 160 16.00 -4.45 10.93
C ASN A 160 15.29 -3.08 10.73
N ARG A 161 14.30 -2.75 11.57
CA ARG A 161 13.63 -1.44 11.62
C ARG A 161 14.20 -0.61 12.77
N ASN A 162 13.38 -0.32 13.78
CA ASN A 162 13.73 0.56 14.89
C ASN A 162 14.26 -0.24 16.10
N ALA A 163 15.38 -0.94 15.92
CA ALA A 163 15.93 -1.92 16.88
C ALA A 163 16.17 -1.40 18.30
N ASN A 164 16.35 -0.09 18.45
CA ASN A 164 16.57 0.60 19.71
C ASN A 164 15.27 0.86 20.52
N LEU A 165 14.11 0.55 19.96
CA LEU A 165 12.80 0.80 20.55
C LEU A 165 12.07 -0.51 20.84
N ASN A 166 11.41 -0.59 22.00
CA ASN A 166 10.46 -1.65 22.27
C ASN A 166 9.05 -1.29 21.74
N GLN A 167 8.14 -2.26 21.75
CA GLN A 167 6.76 -2.08 21.26
C GLN A 167 6.05 -0.90 21.91
N ALA A 168 6.16 -0.70 23.23
CA ALA A 168 5.52 0.41 23.92
C ALA A 168 6.01 1.79 23.43
N LYS A 169 7.31 1.92 23.13
CA LYS A 169 7.89 3.15 22.57
C LYS A 169 7.53 3.37 21.10
N ILE A 170 7.43 2.30 20.33
CA ILE A 170 6.93 2.35 18.95
C ILE A 170 5.47 2.81 18.95
N GLU A 171 4.62 2.21 19.80
CA GLU A 171 3.22 2.59 19.95
C GLU A 171 3.05 4.05 20.37
N GLU A 172 3.83 4.52 21.36
CA GLU A 172 3.82 5.93 21.79
C GLU A 172 4.13 6.88 20.61
N LYS A 173 5.17 6.58 19.83
CA LYS A 173 5.55 7.38 18.66
C LYS A 173 4.45 7.38 17.60
N LEU A 174 3.90 6.23 17.25
CA LEU A 174 2.84 6.11 16.23
C LEU A 174 1.57 6.85 16.67
N LYS A 175 1.17 6.73 17.94
CA LYS A 175 0.05 7.52 18.50
C LYS A 175 0.30 9.02 18.38
N ASN A 176 1.52 9.49 18.63
CA ASN A 176 1.87 10.90 18.52
C ASN A 176 1.90 11.40 17.06
N TYR A 177 2.46 10.62 16.14
CA TYR A 177 2.53 11.02 14.72
C TYR A 177 1.16 11.05 14.04
N PHE A 178 0.26 10.13 14.41
CA PHE A 178 -1.01 9.94 13.70
C PHE A 178 -2.24 10.32 14.53
N GLY A 179 -2.08 10.73 15.79
CA GLY A 179 -3.19 11.11 16.66
C GLY A 179 -4.12 9.94 16.98
N LEU A 180 -3.54 8.77 17.31
CA LEU A 180 -4.28 7.53 17.49
C LEU A 180 -4.66 7.29 18.96
N GLU A 181 -5.82 6.66 19.15
CA GLU A 181 -6.28 6.17 20.45
C GLU A 181 -5.89 4.70 20.62
N ARG A 182 -5.99 3.91 19.54
CA ARG A 182 -5.80 2.47 19.54
C ARG A 182 -4.90 2.02 18.39
N ILE A 183 -4.03 1.05 18.69
CA ILE A 183 -3.31 0.28 17.68
C ILE A 183 -3.66 -1.20 17.87
N ILE A 184 -4.04 -1.85 16.77
CA ILE A 184 -4.28 -3.29 16.72
C ILE A 184 -3.02 -3.93 16.12
N TRP A 185 -2.39 -4.80 16.89
CA TRP A 185 -1.19 -5.53 16.53
C TRP A 185 -1.58 -6.96 16.16
N LEU A 186 -1.34 -7.36 14.91
CA LEU A 186 -1.49 -8.75 14.48
C LEU A 186 -0.17 -9.49 14.65
N GLU A 187 -0.21 -10.63 15.32
CA GLU A 187 0.94 -11.51 15.59
C GLU A 187 1.07 -12.63 14.54
N ASN A 188 -0.04 -13.05 13.95
CA ASN A 188 -0.10 -14.12 12.95
C ASN A 188 -0.48 -13.62 11.55
N GLY A 189 -0.39 -14.54 10.59
CA GLY A 189 -0.62 -14.28 9.17
C GLY A 189 0.66 -13.90 8.43
N PHE A 190 0.82 -14.40 7.21
CA PHE A 190 1.82 -13.98 6.24
C PHE A 190 1.36 -14.40 4.84
N ILE A 191 1.94 -13.80 3.79
CA ILE A 191 1.77 -14.21 2.41
C ILE A 191 3.13 -14.71 1.88
N LYS A 192 3.17 -15.88 1.24
CA LYS A 192 4.43 -16.50 0.80
C LYS A 192 4.90 -15.80 -0.46
N GLY A 193 6.13 -15.30 -0.44
CA GLY A 193 6.68 -14.50 -1.53
C GLY A 193 6.72 -13.01 -1.18
N ASP A 194 6.10 -12.59 -0.08
CA ASP A 194 6.37 -11.29 0.56
C ASP A 194 7.81 -11.26 1.10
N ASP A 195 8.49 -10.14 0.89
CA ASP A 195 9.83 -9.84 1.40
C ASP A 195 9.86 -8.58 2.28
N THR A 196 8.71 -8.06 2.68
CA THR A 196 8.57 -6.82 3.47
C THR A 196 8.55 -7.03 4.99
N ASP A 197 8.67 -8.29 5.43
CA ASP A 197 8.48 -8.73 6.82
C ASP A 197 7.01 -8.67 7.28
N ARG A 198 6.07 -9.08 6.42
CA ARG A 198 4.63 -9.20 6.69
C ARG A 198 3.94 -7.84 6.84
N HIS A 199 4.03 -7.00 5.82
CA HIS A 199 3.26 -5.77 5.74
C HIS A 199 1.75 -6.03 5.91
N ILE A 200 1.08 -5.15 6.66
CA ILE A 200 -0.34 -5.29 6.98
C ILE A 200 -1.20 -5.16 5.73
N ASP A 201 -0.75 -4.41 4.73
CA ASP A 201 -1.46 -4.21 3.48
C ASP A 201 -1.51 -5.45 2.57
N THR A 202 -0.83 -6.52 2.96
CA THR A 202 -0.93 -7.84 2.33
C THR A 202 -1.87 -8.78 3.08
N LEU A 203 -2.31 -8.40 4.28
CA LEU A 203 -3.02 -9.26 5.23
C LEU A 203 -4.43 -8.78 5.55
N ALA A 204 -4.58 -7.54 6.01
CA ALA A 204 -5.84 -7.02 6.51
C ALA A 204 -5.91 -5.49 6.38
N ARG A 205 -7.09 -4.98 5.99
CA ARG A 205 -7.31 -3.56 5.67
C ARG A 205 -8.67 -3.11 6.18
N PHE A 206 -8.74 -1.91 6.73
CA PHE A 206 -10.00 -1.21 6.90
C PHE A 206 -10.60 -0.88 5.53
N ILE A 207 -11.89 -1.17 5.37
CA ILE A 207 -12.67 -0.78 4.18
C ILE A 207 -13.79 0.22 4.49
N ASP A 208 -14.06 0.43 5.78
CA ASP A 208 -14.72 1.59 6.36
C ASP A 208 -14.30 1.71 7.84
N GLU A 209 -14.91 2.65 8.57
CA GLU A 209 -14.58 2.91 9.98
C GLU A 209 -14.71 1.68 10.90
N ASN A 210 -15.60 0.72 10.55
CA ASN A 210 -16.05 -0.39 11.38
C ASN A 210 -15.85 -1.78 10.75
N THR A 211 -15.19 -1.87 9.59
CA THR A 211 -15.07 -3.11 8.83
C THR A 211 -13.63 -3.35 8.38
N ILE A 212 -13.13 -4.57 8.63
CA ILE A 212 -11.83 -5.04 8.19
C ILE A 212 -12.04 -6.14 7.13
N ALA A 213 -11.46 -5.96 5.95
CA ALA A 213 -11.29 -7.04 4.98
C ALA A 213 -9.93 -7.72 5.22
N TYR A 214 -9.88 -9.05 5.22
CA TYR A 214 -8.69 -9.80 5.64
C TYR A 214 -8.50 -11.10 4.86
N CYS A 215 -7.26 -11.53 4.69
CA CYS A 215 -6.92 -12.73 3.95
C CYS A 215 -7.29 -14.01 4.73
N ILE A 216 -7.84 -14.98 4.01
CA ILE A 216 -8.00 -16.37 4.49
C ILE A 216 -7.44 -17.35 3.46
N CYS A 217 -7.14 -18.57 3.88
CA CYS A 217 -6.86 -19.68 3.00
C CYS A 217 -7.88 -20.78 3.26
N GLU A 218 -8.53 -21.28 2.20
CA GLU A 218 -9.55 -22.33 2.28
C GLU A 218 -8.95 -23.74 2.14
N ASP A 219 -7.75 -23.87 1.55
CA ASP A 219 -7.03 -25.13 1.42
C ASP A 219 -6.25 -25.46 2.70
N GLU A 220 -6.72 -26.44 3.48
CA GLU A 220 -6.11 -26.85 4.74
C GLU A 220 -4.70 -27.44 4.59
N THR A 221 -4.31 -27.82 3.38
CA THR A 221 -2.97 -28.36 3.07
C THR A 221 -1.96 -27.27 2.71
N ASP A 222 -2.41 -26.04 2.49
CA ASP A 222 -1.55 -24.91 2.16
C ASP A 222 -0.83 -24.36 3.41
N GLU A 223 0.42 -23.91 3.22
CA GLU A 223 1.24 -23.30 4.28
C GLU A 223 0.59 -22.04 4.90
N HIS A 224 -0.35 -21.40 4.18
CA HIS A 224 -1.08 -20.22 4.65
C HIS A 224 -2.26 -20.53 5.58
N TYR A 225 -2.78 -21.76 5.60
CA TYR A 225 -4.00 -22.08 6.33
C TYR A 225 -3.90 -21.77 7.82
N ALA A 226 -2.98 -22.43 8.54
CA ALA A 226 -2.86 -22.26 9.98
C ALA A 226 -2.51 -20.81 10.40
N PRO A 227 -1.53 -20.12 9.75
CA PRO A 227 -1.23 -18.72 10.06
C PRO A 227 -2.39 -17.76 9.83
N LEU A 228 -3.09 -17.84 8.69
CA LEU A 228 -4.22 -16.95 8.40
C LEU A 228 -5.44 -17.27 9.27
N LYS A 229 -5.61 -18.55 9.65
CA LYS A 229 -6.64 -18.93 10.62
C LYS A 229 -6.37 -18.34 12.00
N ALA A 230 -5.12 -18.35 12.46
CA ALA A 230 -4.75 -17.73 13.73
C ALA A 230 -4.98 -16.20 13.70
N MET A 231 -4.62 -15.55 12.59
CA MET A 231 -4.89 -14.12 12.36
C MET A 231 -6.40 -13.80 12.39
N GLU A 232 -7.23 -14.65 11.79
CA GLU A 232 -8.69 -14.52 11.85
C GLU A 232 -9.20 -14.53 13.31
N GLU A 233 -8.67 -15.40 14.16
CA GLU A 233 -9.05 -15.46 15.58
C GLU A 233 -8.60 -14.23 16.38
N GLU A 234 -7.48 -13.58 15.98
CA GLU A 234 -7.09 -12.28 16.53
C GLU A 234 -8.08 -11.19 16.11
N LEU A 235 -8.43 -11.13 14.83
CA LEU A 235 -9.36 -10.14 14.29
C LEU A 235 -10.76 -10.26 14.91
N LYS A 236 -11.26 -11.48 15.18
CA LYS A 236 -12.55 -11.70 15.86
C LYS A 236 -12.61 -11.07 17.25
N ARG A 237 -11.48 -10.79 17.90
CA ARG A 237 -11.41 -10.13 19.22
C ARG A 237 -11.48 -8.59 19.14
N THR A 238 -11.43 -8.02 17.93
CA THR A 238 -11.34 -6.56 17.73
C THR A 238 -12.70 -5.85 17.72
N ASN A 239 -13.81 -6.61 17.64
CA ASN A 239 -15.20 -6.17 17.50
C ASN A 239 -15.54 -5.44 16.17
N TYR A 240 -14.67 -5.51 15.16
CA TYR A 240 -14.98 -5.01 13.82
C TYR A 240 -15.83 -6.02 13.03
N HIS A 241 -16.59 -5.54 12.05
CA HIS A 241 -17.15 -6.41 11.02
C HIS A 241 -16.01 -6.96 10.16
N LEU A 242 -16.07 -8.25 9.81
CA LEU A 242 -14.97 -8.94 9.15
C LEU A 242 -15.42 -9.48 7.79
N ILE A 243 -14.69 -9.13 6.73
CA ILE A 243 -14.92 -9.62 5.37
C ILE A 243 -13.72 -10.48 4.93
N PRO A 244 -13.89 -11.82 4.83
CA PRO A 244 -12.80 -12.70 4.41
C PRO A 244 -12.53 -12.57 2.91
N LEU A 245 -11.25 -12.53 2.55
CA LEU A 245 -10.70 -12.49 1.21
C LEU A 245 -9.89 -13.78 0.98
N PRO A 246 -10.45 -14.81 0.31
CA PRO A 246 -9.73 -16.05 0.07
C PRO A 246 -8.57 -15.79 -0.90
N ILE A 247 -7.35 -16.17 -0.51
CA ILE A 247 -6.18 -16.07 -1.39
C ILE A 247 -6.39 -16.95 -2.63
N PRO A 248 -5.79 -16.61 -3.79
CA PRO A 248 -5.92 -17.43 -4.99
C PRO A 248 -5.15 -18.76 -4.84
N LYS A 249 -5.37 -19.69 -5.77
CA LYS A 249 -4.52 -20.89 -5.87
C LYS A 249 -3.05 -20.49 -6.08
N PRO A 250 -2.08 -21.32 -5.64
CA PRO A 250 -0.66 -20.98 -5.75
C PRO A 250 -0.23 -20.59 -7.17
N LEU A 251 0.27 -19.37 -7.33
CA LEU A 251 0.89 -18.89 -8.58
C LEU A 251 2.42 -18.99 -8.45
N PHE A 252 3.07 -19.37 -9.55
CA PHE A 252 4.53 -19.51 -9.61
C PHE A 252 5.11 -18.74 -10.79
N TYR A 253 6.30 -18.18 -10.59
CA TYR A 253 7.15 -17.65 -11.65
C TYR A 253 8.58 -18.14 -11.40
N GLU A 254 9.19 -18.77 -12.41
CA GLU A 254 10.55 -19.34 -12.32
C GLU A 254 10.73 -20.28 -11.10
N GLY A 255 9.71 -21.08 -10.79
CA GLY A 255 9.73 -22.03 -9.68
C GLY A 255 9.54 -21.42 -8.29
N ARG A 256 9.41 -20.09 -8.18
CA ARG A 256 9.13 -19.38 -6.93
C ARG A 256 7.64 -19.09 -6.78
N ARG A 257 7.08 -19.38 -5.59
CA ARG A 257 5.71 -19.01 -5.25
C ARG A 257 5.59 -17.49 -5.13
N LEU A 258 4.58 -16.93 -5.79
CA LEU A 258 4.28 -15.50 -5.82
C LEU A 258 3.36 -15.10 -4.67
N GLY A 259 3.57 -13.90 -4.12
CA GLY A 259 2.82 -13.36 -2.99
C GLY A 259 1.47 -12.74 -3.38
N ALA A 260 0.59 -13.51 -4.01
CA ALA A 260 -0.72 -13.01 -4.43
C ALA A 260 -1.65 -12.76 -3.24
N THR A 261 -2.23 -11.56 -3.15
CA THR A 261 -3.13 -11.17 -2.05
C THR A 261 -4.15 -10.12 -2.49
N TYR A 262 -5.43 -10.40 -2.26
CA TYR A 262 -6.49 -9.46 -2.56
C TYR A 262 -6.56 -8.27 -1.60
N ALA A 263 -5.88 -8.31 -0.46
CA ALA A 263 -5.84 -7.20 0.49
C ALA A 263 -5.05 -5.99 -0.03
N ASN A 264 -4.22 -6.18 -1.07
CA ASN A 264 -3.39 -5.13 -1.64
C ASN A 264 -4.14 -4.27 -2.68
N PHE A 265 -5.41 -3.97 -2.38
CA PHE A 265 -6.26 -3.03 -3.10
C PHE A 265 -5.96 -1.58 -2.72
N VAL A 266 -6.43 -0.63 -3.53
CA VAL A 266 -6.32 0.80 -3.22
C VAL A 266 -7.65 1.52 -3.42
N PHE A 267 -8.05 2.34 -2.45
CA PHE A 267 -9.16 3.27 -2.63
C PHE A 267 -8.72 4.46 -3.49
N VAL A 268 -9.60 4.84 -4.40
CA VAL A 268 -9.57 6.13 -5.12
C VAL A 268 -10.94 6.79 -4.99
N ASN A 269 -11.10 8.02 -5.47
CA ASN A 269 -12.39 8.70 -5.45
C ASN A 269 -13.47 7.84 -6.14
N ASN A 270 -14.56 7.54 -5.42
CA ASN A 270 -15.70 6.76 -5.91
C ASN A 270 -15.43 5.30 -6.33
N ALA A 271 -14.21 4.76 -6.16
CA ALA A 271 -13.90 3.38 -6.51
C ALA A 271 -12.92 2.71 -5.55
N LEU A 272 -12.88 1.38 -5.62
CA LEU A 272 -11.88 0.51 -5.04
C LEU A 272 -11.25 -0.32 -6.16
N ILE A 273 -9.94 -0.18 -6.37
CA ILE A 273 -9.22 -0.95 -7.38
C ILE A 273 -8.59 -2.16 -6.70
N VAL A 274 -8.99 -3.35 -7.13
CA VAL A 274 -8.63 -4.64 -6.51
C VAL A 274 -7.69 -5.42 -7.43
N PRO A 275 -6.60 -6.01 -6.92
CA PRO A 275 -5.69 -6.81 -7.73
C PRO A 275 -6.37 -8.13 -8.15
N PHE A 276 -6.32 -8.43 -9.44
CA PHE A 276 -6.80 -9.68 -10.02
C PHE A 276 -5.64 -10.59 -10.43
N TYR A 277 -5.83 -11.89 -10.26
CA TYR A 277 -4.80 -12.90 -10.46
C TYR A 277 -5.18 -13.98 -11.48
N LYS A 278 -6.30 -13.80 -12.19
CA LYS A 278 -6.89 -14.79 -13.10
C LYS A 278 -7.22 -16.10 -12.38
N ASP A 279 -7.75 -15.95 -11.18
CA ASP A 279 -8.22 -17.02 -10.31
C ASP A 279 -9.74 -16.90 -10.11
N GLU A 280 -10.43 -17.99 -9.77
CA GLU A 280 -11.87 -17.97 -9.51
C GLU A 280 -12.24 -17.05 -8.32
N ASN A 281 -11.31 -16.85 -7.39
CA ASN A 281 -11.47 -15.95 -6.26
C ASN A 281 -11.47 -14.45 -6.66
N ASP A 282 -11.04 -14.08 -7.87
CA ASP A 282 -11.14 -12.70 -8.37
C ASP A 282 -12.60 -12.22 -8.29
N GLU A 283 -13.54 -13.02 -8.82
CA GLU A 283 -14.96 -12.70 -8.80
C GLU A 283 -15.57 -12.79 -7.40
N VAL A 284 -15.13 -13.76 -6.59
CA VAL A 284 -15.63 -13.95 -5.22
C VAL A 284 -15.31 -12.73 -4.36
N VAL A 285 -14.06 -12.29 -4.40
CA VAL A 285 -13.57 -11.12 -3.68
C VAL A 285 -14.25 -9.86 -4.17
N GLN A 286 -14.32 -9.64 -5.49
CA GLN A 286 -14.97 -8.47 -6.04
C GLN A 286 -16.43 -8.38 -5.59
N LYS A 287 -17.19 -9.49 -5.64
CA LYS A 287 -18.60 -9.53 -5.20
C LYS A 287 -18.75 -9.24 -3.70
N ARG A 288 -17.87 -9.80 -2.85
CA ARG A 288 -17.89 -9.54 -1.40
C ARG A 288 -17.64 -8.07 -1.08
N LEU A 289 -16.59 -7.49 -1.67
CA LEU A 289 -16.25 -6.08 -1.47
C LEU A 289 -17.34 -5.15 -2.03
N GLN A 290 -17.87 -5.46 -3.21
CA GLN A 290 -18.93 -4.65 -3.86
C GLN A 290 -20.24 -4.67 -3.07
N ALA A 291 -20.60 -5.80 -2.46
CA ALA A 291 -21.79 -5.91 -1.62
C ALA A 291 -21.72 -5.00 -0.38
N HIS A 292 -20.51 -4.79 0.15
CA HIS A 292 -20.25 -3.91 1.28
C HIS A 292 -20.14 -2.43 0.87
N LEU A 293 -19.35 -2.16 -0.16
CA LEU A 293 -19.02 -0.81 -0.64
C LEU A 293 -20.04 -0.28 -1.66
N LYS A 294 -21.31 -0.14 -1.24
CA LYS A 294 -22.44 0.20 -2.13
C LYS A 294 -22.32 1.53 -2.87
N ASN A 295 -21.53 2.47 -2.35
CA ASN A 295 -21.34 3.80 -2.93
C ASN A 295 -20.06 3.91 -3.78
N ARG A 296 -19.39 2.79 -4.05
CA ARG A 296 -18.15 2.75 -4.82
C ARG A 296 -18.20 1.63 -5.85
N GLU A 297 -17.54 1.88 -6.97
CA GLU A 297 -17.28 0.84 -7.96
C GLU A 297 -16.09 -0.02 -7.51
N VAL A 298 -16.24 -1.34 -7.50
CA VAL A 298 -15.12 -2.26 -7.24
C VAL A 298 -14.63 -2.82 -8.56
N ILE A 299 -13.40 -2.49 -8.94
CA ILE A 299 -12.83 -2.77 -10.27
C ILE A 299 -11.59 -3.65 -10.14
N GLY A 300 -11.56 -4.75 -10.88
CA GLY A 300 -10.39 -5.63 -10.96
C GLY A 300 -9.35 -5.14 -11.96
N VAL A 301 -8.08 -5.17 -11.59
CA VAL A 301 -6.93 -4.90 -12.48
C VAL A 301 -5.93 -6.05 -12.37
N ASP A 302 -5.50 -6.61 -13.51
CA ASP A 302 -4.53 -7.72 -13.52
C ASP A 302 -3.20 -7.30 -12.88
N ALA A 303 -2.89 -7.92 -11.75
CA ALA A 303 -1.74 -7.57 -10.93
C ALA A 303 -0.64 -8.64 -10.92
N ARG A 304 -0.72 -9.66 -11.79
CA ARG A 304 0.19 -10.82 -11.76
C ARG A 304 1.65 -10.46 -12.03
N VAL A 305 1.91 -9.47 -12.88
CA VAL A 305 3.28 -9.04 -13.20
C VAL A 305 3.93 -8.33 -12.01
N PHE A 306 3.15 -7.56 -11.23
CA PHE A 306 3.62 -6.89 -10.03
C PHE A 306 4.22 -7.88 -9.02
N LEU A 307 3.60 -9.05 -8.89
CA LEU A 307 4.02 -10.08 -7.92
C LEU A 307 5.43 -10.63 -8.17
N ARG A 308 5.99 -10.48 -9.38
CA ARG A 308 7.35 -10.96 -9.71
C ARG A 308 8.41 -10.25 -8.87
N GLN A 309 8.12 -9.02 -8.42
CA GLN A 309 8.92 -8.22 -7.49
C GLN A 309 8.21 -8.06 -6.13
N ASN A 310 7.41 -9.05 -5.72
CA ASN A 310 6.88 -9.24 -4.36
C ASN A 310 5.85 -8.21 -3.86
N GLY A 311 5.48 -7.21 -4.65
CA GLY A 311 4.38 -6.28 -4.36
C GLY A 311 3.16 -6.43 -5.27
N SER A 312 2.11 -5.65 -5.01
CA SER A 312 0.93 -5.56 -5.86
C SER A 312 0.45 -4.10 -6.00
N LEU A 313 -0.84 -3.88 -6.31
CA LEU A 313 -1.34 -2.55 -6.71
C LEU A 313 -1.17 -1.50 -5.61
N HIS A 314 -1.54 -1.80 -4.36
CA HIS A 314 -1.42 -0.86 -3.26
C HIS A 314 0.03 -0.48 -2.97
N CYS A 315 0.95 -1.45 -2.99
CA CYS A 315 2.39 -1.20 -2.83
C CYS A 315 2.92 -0.21 -3.90
N SER A 316 2.38 -0.28 -5.12
CA SER A 316 2.84 0.51 -6.27
C SER A 316 2.35 1.97 -6.28
N CYS A 317 1.55 2.39 -5.30
CA CYS A 317 0.93 3.71 -5.30
C CYS A 317 0.81 4.34 -3.90
N GLN A 318 0.72 5.67 -3.85
CA GLN A 318 0.50 6.44 -2.62
C GLN A 318 -0.59 7.49 -2.82
N ASN A 319 -1.47 7.63 -1.84
CA ASN A 319 -2.59 8.57 -1.89
C ASN A 319 -2.14 9.95 -1.36
N ARG A 320 -2.49 11.01 -2.08
CA ARG A 320 -2.38 12.40 -1.60
C ARG A 320 -3.78 12.97 -1.45
N PHE A 321 -4.16 13.32 -0.23
CA PHE A 321 -5.54 13.73 0.06
C PHE A 321 -5.85 15.16 -0.36
N LYS A 322 -7.14 15.42 -0.61
CA LYS A 322 -7.67 16.73 -1.00
C LYS A 322 -8.10 17.52 0.23
N GLY A 323 -7.73 18.79 0.28
CA GLY A 323 -8.10 19.69 1.38
C GLY A 323 -7.11 20.85 1.58
N PRO A 324 -7.38 21.74 2.54
CA PRO A 324 -6.50 22.88 2.86
C PRO A 324 -5.10 22.40 3.29
N ARG A 325 -4.04 23.03 2.75
CA ARG A 325 -2.62 22.75 3.04
C ARG A 325 -2.01 23.96 3.71
#